data_AF-A0A679F489-F1
#
_entry.id   AF-A0A679F489-F1
#
_cell.length_a   1.000
_cell.length_b   1.000
_cell.length_c   1.000
_cell.angle_alpha   90.00
_cell.angle_beta   90.00
_cell.angle_gamma   90.00
#
_symmetry.space_group_name_H-M   'P 1'
#
loop_
_entity.id
_entity.type
_entity.pdbx_description
1 polymer ?
#
loop_
_entity_poly.entity_id
_entity_poly.type
_entity_poly.pdbx_seq_one_letter_code
_entity_poly.pdbx_strand_id
1 'polypeptide(L)'
;MALVSDGAFIADEWRRLADEESLPGAGKVIVSLGRVASALADSRHAAVGVYVANTADPKALADFLPRLALVDIAFPAFTDGRGFSLARLLRRQGYAGELRASGRLAPDQYLHAIGCGFDAIEIPDDLAAHHGEANWGKALDARSLSYQRGVAAGRSILERRRKASHAKPSLVEILAPRLAPLDLDHRLRLAREVIPGRIVFTTSFGIEDQLVTHSIFTQGLEIDVVTIDTGRLFEETIALWEKTEARYARRIHAAYSQALPLADYVAEHGVNGFYRSVENRKACCHIRKVEPLSRLLAGATAWVTGLRADQSQAREGVALIELDAERRLVKLNPLADYTREAIVAATEEFSVPVNELHEKGFLSIGCAPCTRALEPGESERAGRWWWEEDEKKECGLHVGPDGRLTRGPAPEGSQ
;
A
#
# COMPACT_ATOMS: atom_id res chain seq x y z
N MET A 1 4.90 -32.60 -43.89
CA MET A 1 5.55 -31.79 -42.82
C MET A 1 4.44 -31.24 -41.95
N ALA A 2 4.64 -31.24 -40.63
CA ALA A 2 3.68 -30.69 -39.68
C ALA A 2 4.12 -29.29 -39.25
N LEU A 3 3.17 -28.36 -39.16
CA LEU A 3 3.40 -27.01 -38.67
C LEU A 3 2.88 -26.90 -37.24
N VAL A 4 3.73 -26.48 -36.31
CA VAL A 4 3.42 -26.29 -34.89
C VAL A 4 3.31 -24.80 -34.60
N SER A 5 2.20 -24.38 -34.00
CA SER A 5 2.00 -23.03 -33.47
C SER A 5 1.14 -23.10 -32.22
N ASP A 6 1.46 -22.28 -31.21
CA ASP A 6 0.83 -22.29 -29.88
C ASP A 6 0.70 -23.68 -29.23
N GLY A 7 1.62 -24.60 -29.57
CA GLY A 7 1.69 -25.94 -29.00
C GLY A 7 0.76 -26.97 -29.67
N ALA A 8 0.07 -26.57 -30.74
CA ALA A 8 -0.83 -27.42 -31.52
C ALA A 8 -0.34 -27.57 -32.97
N PHE A 9 -0.76 -28.65 -33.63
CA PHE A 9 -0.54 -28.82 -35.07
C PHE A 9 -1.59 -28.02 -35.85
N ILE A 10 -1.13 -27.22 -36.80
CA ILE A 10 -1.97 -26.38 -37.65
C ILE A 10 -1.76 -26.72 -39.14
N ALA A 11 -2.73 -26.35 -39.97
CA ALA A 11 -2.59 -26.47 -41.41
C ALA A 11 -1.60 -25.41 -41.95
N ASP A 12 -0.72 -25.81 -42.86
CA ASP A 12 0.18 -24.87 -43.53
C ASP A 12 -0.45 -24.38 -44.84
N GLU A 13 -0.65 -23.06 -44.92
CA GLU A 13 -1.20 -22.39 -46.11
C GLU A 13 -0.12 -21.94 -47.09
N TRP A 14 1.15 -22.09 -46.71
CA TRP A 14 2.29 -21.68 -47.52
C TRP A 14 2.77 -22.80 -48.44
N ARG A 15 3.10 -22.46 -49.68
CA ARG A 15 3.73 -23.38 -50.63
C ARG A 15 5.19 -23.02 -50.84
N ARG A 16 6.11 -23.91 -50.45
CA ARG A 16 7.54 -23.79 -50.77
C ARG A 16 7.79 -24.19 -52.22
N LEU A 17 8.41 -23.30 -53.00
CA LEU A 17 8.71 -23.49 -54.42
C LEU A 17 10.19 -23.85 -54.62
N ALA A 18 10.46 -24.78 -55.53
CA ALA A 18 11.81 -25.05 -56.00
C ALA A 18 12.31 -23.88 -56.88
N ASP A 19 13.63 -23.71 -57.02
CA ASP A 19 14.19 -22.55 -57.74
C ASP A 19 13.80 -22.49 -59.22
N GLU A 20 13.56 -23.65 -59.83
CA GLU A 20 13.17 -23.80 -61.22
C GLU A 20 11.65 -23.71 -61.44
N GLU A 21 10.85 -23.72 -60.37
CA GLU A 21 9.38 -23.74 -60.43
C GLU A 21 8.80 -22.34 -60.70
N SER A 22 7.84 -22.25 -61.63
CA SER A 22 7.16 -20.98 -61.96
C SER A 22 6.28 -20.49 -60.81
N LEU A 23 6.21 -19.17 -60.63
CA LEU A 23 5.37 -18.58 -59.59
C LEU A 23 3.87 -18.78 -59.89
N PRO A 24 3.05 -19.29 -58.96
CA PRO A 24 1.63 -19.57 -59.17
C PRO A 24 0.78 -18.27 -59.18
N GLY A 25 -0.30 -18.24 -59.95
CA GLY A 25 -1.09 -17.00 -60.19
C GLY A 25 -1.75 -16.35 -58.97
N ALA A 26 -1.84 -17.03 -57.81
CA ALA A 26 -2.31 -16.50 -56.53
C ALA A 26 -1.85 -17.41 -55.37
N GLY A 27 -1.90 -16.90 -54.13
CA GLY A 27 -1.59 -17.66 -52.91
C GLY A 27 -0.37 -17.17 -52.13
N LYS A 28 -0.03 -17.90 -51.06
CA LYS A 28 1.14 -17.64 -50.19
C LYS A 28 2.31 -18.53 -50.63
N VAL A 29 3.43 -17.94 -50.99
CA VAL A 29 4.58 -18.68 -51.55
C VAL A 29 5.85 -18.44 -50.76
N ILE A 30 6.66 -19.48 -50.60
CA ILE A 30 8.01 -19.39 -50.02
C ILE A 30 9.02 -19.65 -51.14
N VAL A 31 9.91 -18.70 -51.38
CA VAL A 31 10.96 -18.78 -52.41
C VAL A 31 12.35 -18.73 -51.77
N SER A 32 13.39 -19.14 -52.48
CA SER A 32 14.77 -18.96 -52.02
C SER A 32 15.17 -17.48 -51.96
N LEU A 33 16.21 -17.17 -51.20
CA LEU A 33 16.79 -15.82 -51.13
C LEU A 33 17.15 -15.26 -52.51
N GLY A 34 17.61 -16.08 -53.45
CA GLY A 34 17.97 -15.65 -54.81
C GLY A 34 16.77 -15.19 -55.65
N ARG A 35 15.56 -15.65 -55.30
CA ARG A 35 14.31 -15.37 -56.05
C ARG A 35 13.41 -14.34 -55.36
N VAL A 36 13.76 -13.91 -54.15
CA VAL A 36 12.90 -13.03 -53.35
C VAL A 36 12.59 -11.70 -54.05
N ALA A 37 13.58 -11.12 -54.74
CA ALA A 37 13.43 -9.85 -55.44
C ALA A 37 12.45 -9.96 -56.62
N SER A 38 12.51 -11.05 -57.41
CA SER A 38 11.60 -11.27 -58.53
C SER A 38 10.20 -11.64 -58.06
N ALA A 39 10.08 -12.44 -56.99
CA ALA A 39 8.81 -12.79 -56.40
C ALA A 39 8.08 -11.57 -55.80
N LEU A 40 8.82 -10.65 -55.15
CA LEU A 40 8.25 -9.40 -54.64
C LEU A 40 7.91 -8.39 -55.75
N ALA A 41 8.54 -8.46 -56.91
CA ALA A 41 8.24 -7.57 -58.03
C ALA A 41 6.94 -7.97 -58.76
N ASP A 42 6.53 -9.22 -58.67
CA ASP A 42 5.29 -9.71 -59.26
C ASP A 42 4.08 -9.38 -58.37
N SER A 43 3.31 -8.37 -58.79
CA SER A 43 2.13 -7.87 -58.06
C SER A 43 0.95 -8.86 -57.99
N ARG A 44 1.09 -10.07 -58.56
CA ARG A 44 0.05 -11.12 -58.54
C ARG A 44 0.10 -12.00 -57.29
N HIS A 45 1.16 -11.96 -56.48
CA HIS A 45 1.25 -12.76 -55.26
C HIS A 45 0.74 -11.99 -54.03
N ALA A 46 -0.17 -12.61 -53.29
CA ALA A 46 -0.82 -11.99 -52.13
C ALA A 46 0.10 -11.97 -50.88
N ALA A 47 1.04 -12.92 -50.75
CA ALA A 47 2.05 -12.90 -49.71
C ALA A 47 3.31 -13.67 -50.14
N VAL A 48 4.48 -13.03 -49.98
CA VAL A 48 5.78 -13.63 -50.30
C VAL A 48 6.55 -13.89 -49.01
N GLY A 49 7.02 -15.12 -48.89
CA GLY A 49 7.94 -15.58 -47.86
C GLY A 49 9.29 -15.96 -48.46
N VAL A 50 10.33 -15.96 -47.64
CA VAL A 50 11.67 -16.35 -48.06
C VAL A 50 12.21 -17.49 -47.19
N TYR A 51 12.77 -18.51 -47.84
CA TYR A 51 13.50 -19.59 -47.19
C TYR A 51 14.99 -19.28 -47.18
N VAL A 52 15.61 -19.33 -46.00
CA VAL A 52 17.02 -19.03 -45.80
C VAL A 52 17.72 -20.11 -44.96
N ALA A 53 19.01 -20.33 -45.26
CA ALA A 53 19.87 -21.11 -44.38
C ALA A 53 20.04 -20.39 -43.03
N ASN A 54 20.23 -21.15 -41.95
CA ASN A 54 20.56 -20.57 -40.63
C ASN A 54 21.90 -19.82 -40.58
N THR A 55 22.71 -19.89 -41.63
CA THR A 55 23.95 -19.13 -41.81
C THR A 55 23.78 -17.87 -42.66
N ALA A 56 22.56 -17.57 -43.12
CA ALA A 56 22.31 -16.39 -43.94
C ALA A 56 22.70 -15.10 -43.19
N ASP A 57 23.34 -14.18 -43.91
CA ASP A 57 23.63 -12.85 -43.38
C ASP A 57 22.31 -12.07 -43.24
N PRO A 58 21.92 -11.62 -42.04
CA PRO A 58 20.72 -10.80 -41.85
C PRO A 58 20.69 -9.56 -42.75
N LYS A 59 21.84 -9.00 -43.11
CA LYS A 59 21.92 -7.83 -43.99
C LYS A 59 21.39 -8.12 -45.39
N ALA A 60 21.53 -9.35 -45.88
CA ALA A 60 21.02 -9.75 -47.19
C ALA A 60 19.48 -9.76 -47.25
N LEU A 61 18.81 -9.78 -46.10
CA LEU A 61 17.35 -9.73 -46.00
C LEU A 61 16.82 -8.31 -45.79
N ALA A 62 17.65 -7.38 -45.32
CA ALA A 62 17.22 -6.09 -44.77
C ALA A 62 16.31 -5.29 -45.71
N ASP A 63 16.63 -5.24 -47.00
CA ASP A 63 15.87 -4.48 -48.01
C ASP A 63 14.50 -5.12 -48.32
N PHE A 64 14.33 -6.41 -48.03
CA PHE A 64 13.12 -7.16 -48.30
C PHE A 64 12.19 -7.26 -47.08
N LEU A 65 12.74 -7.16 -45.86
CA LEU A 65 12.00 -7.35 -44.60
C LEU A 65 10.67 -6.59 -44.50
N PRO A 66 10.54 -5.31 -44.91
CA PRO A 66 9.28 -4.57 -44.80
C PRO A 66 8.15 -5.13 -45.67
N ARG A 67 8.49 -5.93 -46.69
CA ARG A 67 7.56 -6.46 -47.70
C ARG A 67 7.34 -7.96 -47.57
N LEU A 68 8.15 -8.65 -46.75
CA LEU A 68 8.03 -10.07 -46.51
C LEU A 68 6.96 -10.34 -45.47
N ALA A 69 6.09 -11.30 -45.78
CA ALA A 69 5.08 -11.78 -44.84
C ALA A 69 5.60 -12.97 -44.00
N LEU A 70 6.64 -13.67 -44.49
CA LEU A 70 7.27 -14.79 -43.81
C LEU A 70 8.79 -14.82 -44.05
N VAL A 71 9.58 -15.10 -43.01
CA VAL A 71 10.97 -15.55 -43.14
C VAL A 71 11.07 -16.93 -42.48
N ASP A 72 11.44 -17.90 -43.30
CA ASP A 72 11.55 -19.30 -42.95
C ASP A 72 13.04 -19.68 -42.85
N ILE A 73 13.46 -20.07 -41.66
CA ILE A 73 14.86 -20.33 -41.31
C ILE A 73 15.08 -21.84 -41.14
N ALA A 74 16.01 -22.38 -41.93
CA ALA A 74 16.36 -23.80 -41.90
C ALA A 74 17.07 -24.22 -40.60
N PHE A 75 16.69 -25.36 -40.03
CA PHE A 75 17.39 -26.04 -38.93
C PHE A 75 17.84 -27.44 -39.38
N PRO A 76 19.06 -27.57 -39.95
CA PRO A 76 19.53 -28.83 -40.53
C PRO A 76 19.66 -29.97 -39.50
N ALA A 77 20.02 -29.63 -38.25
CA ALA A 77 20.19 -30.56 -37.16
C ALA A 77 19.73 -29.93 -35.84
N PHE A 78 19.26 -30.77 -34.92
CA PHE A 78 18.85 -30.37 -33.57
C PHE A 78 19.95 -29.65 -32.78
N THR A 79 21.23 -29.97 -33.04
CA THR A 79 22.38 -29.37 -32.34
C THR A 79 22.78 -27.99 -32.88
N ASP A 80 22.17 -27.52 -33.97
CA ASP A 80 22.57 -26.28 -34.64
C ASP A 80 21.70 -25.08 -34.20
N GLY A 81 22.21 -24.31 -33.23
CA GLY A 81 21.50 -23.16 -32.66
C GLY A 81 21.60 -21.86 -33.46
N ARG A 82 22.27 -21.82 -34.63
CA ARG A 82 22.48 -20.56 -35.38
C ARG A 82 21.17 -19.89 -35.80
N GLY A 83 20.14 -20.67 -36.10
CA GLY A 83 18.82 -20.16 -36.46
C GLY A 83 18.18 -19.31 -35.36
N PHE A 84 18.40 -19.66 -34.08
CA PHE A 84 17.91 -18.88 -32.94
C PHE A 84 18.54 -17.48 -32.88
N SER A 85 19.85 -17.39 -33.18
CA SER A 85 20.56 -16.11 -33.23
C SER A 85 20.08 -15.25 -34.39
N LEU A 86 19.87 -15.85 -35.56
CA LEU A 86 19.34 -15.17 -36.74
C LEU A 86 17.93 -14.60 -36.48
N ALA A 87 17.02 -15.39 -35.91
CA ALA A 87 15.68 -14.93 -35.54
C ALA A 87 15.71 -13.72 -34.60
N ARG A 88 16.58 -13.75 -33.58
CA ARG A 88 16.71 -12.64 -32.64
C ARG A 88 17.23 -11.36 -33.31
N LEU A 89 18.15 -11.50 -34.26
CA LEU A 89 18.67 -10.37 -35.04
C LEU A 89 17.57 -9.76 -35.93
N LEU A 90 16.77 -10.59 -36.61
CA LEU A 90 15.65 -10.14 -37.44
C LEU A 90 14.59 -9.39 -36.61
N ARG A 91 14.21 -9.91 -35.44
CA ARG A 91 13.30 -9.19 -34.52
C ARG A 91 13.90 -7.88 -34.03
N ARG A 92 15.21 -7.82 -33.74
CA ARG A 92 15.89 -6.58 -33.33
C ARG A 92 15.94 -5.54 -34.47
N GLN A 93 15.94 -5.99 -35.71
CA GLN A 93 15.84 -5.13 -36.90
C GLN A 93 14.40 -4.66 -37.18
N GLY A 94 13.43 -5.08 -36.36
CA GLY A 94 12.04 -4.62 -36.46
C GLY A 94 11.15 -5.46 -37.39
N TYR A 95 11.61 -6.64 -37.82
CA TYR A 95 10.76 -7.53 -38.61
C TYR A 95 9.55 -8.02 -37.79
N ALA A 96 8.34 -7.75 -38.29
CA ALA A 96 7.07 -8.02 -37.64
C ALA A 96 6.23 -9.13 -38.31
N GLY A 97 6.67 -9.62 -39.48
CA GLY A 97 6.00 -10.74 -40.16
C GLY A 97 6.27 -12.09 -39.46
N GLU A 98 5.74 -13.17 -40.04
CA GLU A 98 5.90 -14.53 -39.50
C GLU A 98 7.39 -14.94 -39.55
N LEU A 99 7.92 -15.44 -38.44
CA LEU A 99 9.21 -16.15 -38.39
C LEU A 99 8.94 -17.63 -38.18
N ARG A 100 9.36 -18.45 -39.14
CA ARG A 100 9.22 -19.90 -39.08
C ARG A 100 10.56 -20.59 -38.93
N ALA A 101 10.62 -21.56 -38.05
CA ALA A 101 11.76 -22.47 -37.93
C ALA A 101 11.43 -23.78 -38.66
N SER A 102 12.13 -24.10 -39.73
CA SER A 102 11.87 -25.32 -40.50
C SER A 102 13.01 -26.32 -40.39
N GLY A 103 12.74 -27.49 -39.82
CA GLY A 103 13.72 -28.57 -39.74
C GLY A 103 13.60 -29.42 -38.49
N ARG A 104 14.74 -29.95 -38.02
CA ARG A 104 14.79 -30.96 -36.96
C ARG A 104 14.86 -30.35 -35.56
N LEU A 105 13.87 -29.53 -35.18
CA LEU A 105 13.72 -29.08 -33.78
C LEU A 105 12.94 -30.12 -32.98
N ALA A 106 13.32 -30.30 -31.72
CA ALA A 106 12.58 -31.16 -30.80
C ALA A 106 11.72 -30.32 -29.82
N PRO A 107 10.71 -30.93 -29.17
CA PRO A 107 9.79 -30.19 -28.30
C PRO A 107 10.46 -29.42 -27.14
N ASP A 108 11.60 -29.89 -26.65
CA ASP A 108 12.38 -29.21 -25.60
C ASP A 108 12.99 -27.87 -26.06
N GLN A 109 13.22 -27.71 -27.36
CA GLN A 109 13.66 -26.45 -27.97
C GLN A 109 12.51 -25.50 -28.30
N TYR A 110 11.26 -25.96 -28.21
CA TYR A 110 10.09 -25.18 -28.62
C TYR A 110 10.00 -23.84 -27.90
N LEU A 111 10.08 -23.85 -26.56
CA LEU A 111 10.09 -22.62 -25.76
C LEU A 111 11.23 -21.68 -26.11
N HIS A 112 12.40 -22.23 -26.42
CA HIS A 112 13.55 -21.42 -26.80
C HIS A 112 13.33 -20.74 -28.15
N ALA A 113 12.74 -21.47 -29.12
CA ALA A 113 12.37 -20.91 -30.42
C ALA A 113 11.39 -19.73 -30.27
N ILE A 114 10.29 -19.93 -29.54
CA ILE A 114 9.32 -18.85 -29.28
C ILE A 114 10.00 -17.67 -28.57
N GLY A 115 10.85 -17.93 -27.55
CA GLY A 115 11.61 -16.89 -26.85
C GLY A 115 12.60 -16.11 -27.73
N CYS A 116 13.11 -16.72 -28.80
CA CYS A 116 13.94 -16.07 -29.82
C CYS A 116 13.11 -15.26 -30.82
N GLY A 117 11.81 -15.48 -30.90
CA GLY A 117 10.85 -14.73 -31.69
C GLY A 117 10.25 -15.48 -32.87
N PHE A 118 10.39 -16.81 -32.94
CA PHE A 118 9.66 -17.65 -33.90
C PHE A 118 8.17 -17.70 -33.55
N ASP A 119 7.31 -17.69 -34.57
CA ASP A 119 5.85 -17.78 -34.43
C ASP A 119 5.33 -19.20 -34.74
N ALA A 120 6.06 -19.93 -35.59
CA ALA A 120 5.71 -21.30 -35.98
C ALA A 120 6.95 -22.16 -36.22
N ILE A 121 6.78 -23.48 -36.09
CA ILE A 121 7.85 -24.46 -36.33
C ILE A 121 7.35 -25.53 -37.28
N GLU A 122 8.00 -25.69 -38.43
CA GLU A 122 7.73 -26.78 -39.35
C GLU A 122 8.70 -27.93 -39.06
N ILE A 123 8.14 -29.12 -38.84
CA ILE A 123 8.91 -30.33 -38.56
C ILE A 123 8.65 -31.43 -39.60
N PRO A 124 9.66 -32.25 -39.93
CA PRO A 124 9.50 -33.47 -40.72
C PRO A 124 8.45 -34.44 -40.13
N ASP A 125 7.77 -35.18 -41.00
CA ASP A 125 6.66 -36.08 -40.60
C ASP A 125 7.11 -37.23 -39.69
N ASP A 126 8.37 -37.68 -39.82
CA ASP A 126 8.97 -38.69 -38.92
C ASP A 126 9.10 -38.16 -37.48
N LEU A 127 9.51 -36.89 -37.33
CA LEU A 127 9.60 -36.23 -36.02
C LEU A 127 8.22 -35.91 -35.45
N ALA A 128 7.26 -35.52 -36.29
CA ALA A 128 5.88 -35.29 -35.89
C ALA A 128 5.26 -36.58 -35.33
N ALA A 129 5.48 -37.72 -36.00
CA ALA A 129 5.04 -39.04 -35.54
C ALA A 129 5.73 -39.48 -34.25
N HIS A 130 7.03 -39.20 -34.09
CA HIS A 130 7.80 -39.57 -32.90
C HIS A 130 7.40 -38.78 -31.65
N HIS A 131 7.24 -37.45 -31.77
CA HIS A 131 6.99 -36.59 -30.62
C HIS A 131 5.50 -36.40 -30.32
N GLY A 132 4.60 -36.45 -31.32
CA GLY A 132 3.17 -36.22 -31.12
C GLY A 132 2.82 -34.80 -30.63
N GLU A 133 1.60 -34.34 -30.91
CA GLU A 133 1.16 -32.97 -30.61
C GLU A 133 1.24 -32.62 -29.11
N ALA A 134 0.82 -33.54 -28.24
CA ALA A 134 0.75 -33.32 -26.79
C ALA A 134 2.10 -32.94 -26.14
N ASN A 135 3.23 -33.35 -26.71
CA ASN A 135 4.55 -33.00 -26.17
C ASN A 135 4.93 -31.54 -26.46
N TRP A 136 4.40 -30.93 -27.53
CA TRP A 136 4.61 -29.51 -27.83
C TRP A 136 3.79 -28.61 -26.91
N GLY A 137 2.54 -29.00 -26.58
CA GLY A 137 1.75 -28.33 -25.55
C GLY A 137 2.39 -28.38 -24.16
N LYS A 138 2.85 -29.57 -23.73
CA LYS A 138 3.57 -29.72 -22.45
C LYS A 138 4.86 -28.90 -22.37
N ALA A 139 5.55 -28.72 -23.49
CA ALA A 139 6.75 -27.89 -23.53
C ALA A 139 6.44 -26.43 -23.19
N LEU A 140 5.30 -25.88 -23.63
CA LEU A 140 4.88 -24.52 -23.27
C LEU A 140 4.62 -24.37 -21.76
N ASP A 141 3.98 -25.38 -21.17
CA ASP A 141 3.61 -25.37 -19.75
C ASP A 141 4.81 -25.56 -18.79
N ALA A 142 5.95 -26.05 -19.30
CA ALA A 142 7.09 -26.44 -18.49
C ALA A 142 7.84 -25.28 -17.79
N ARG A 143 7.54 -23.99 -18.08
CA ARG A 143 8.11 -22.85 -17.34
C ARG A 143 7.08 -21.81 -16.95
N SER A 144 6.82 -21.72 -15.64
CA SER A 144 6.01 -20.66 -15.01
C SER A 144 6.83 -19.48 -14.47
N LEU A 145 8.18 -19.58 -14.48
CA LEU A 145 9.09 -18.62 -13.86
C LEU A 145 10.37 -18.41 -14.69
N SER A 146 10.62 -17.16 -15.09
CA SER A 146 11.85 -16.74 -15.80
C SER A 146 12.50 -15.55 -15.10
N TYR A 147 13.81 -15.37 -15.26
CA TYR A 147 14.49 -14.14 -14.82
C TYR A 147 14.32 -12.99 -15.80
N GLN A 148 14.22 -13.30 -17.10
CA GLN A 148 14.06 -12.33 -18.18
C GLN A 148 12.61 -12.28 -18.67
N ARG A 149 12.12 -11.08 -19.02
CA ARG A 149 10.79 -10.89 -19.61
C ARG A 149 10.68 -11.60 -20.96
N GLY A 150 9.54 -12.23 -21.22
CA GLY A 150 9.17 -12.74 -22.55
C GLY A 150 9.66 -14.16 -22.89
N VAL A 151 10.35 -14.85 -21.98
CA VAL A 151 10.79 -16.25 -22.21
C VAL A 151 9.76 -17.27 -21.70
N ALA A 152 8.83 -16.85 -20.83
CA ALA A 152 7.78 -17.68 -20.27
C ALA A 152 6.48 -16.87 -20.18
N ALA A 153 5.33 -17.55 -20.24
CA ALA A 153 4.05 -16.94 -19.96
C ALA A 153 4.02 -16.48 -18.48
N GLY A 154 4.00 -15.16 -18.25
CA GLY A 154 3.87 -14.56 -16.92
C GLY A 154 4.98 -13.58 -16.53
N ARG A 155 4.86 -13.05 -15.30
CA ARG A 155 5.81 -12.07 -14.73
C ARG A 155 7.12 -12.74 -14.34
N SER A 156 8.22 -12.06 -14.61
CA SER A 156 9.55 -12.55 -14.25
C SER A 156 9.73 -12.62 -12.72
N ILE A 157 10.68 -13.45 -12.28
CA ILE A 157 11.09 -13.57 -10.88
C ILE A 157 11.46 -12.19 -10.31
N LEU A 158 12.12 -11.34 -11.10
CA LEU A 158 12.51 -9.99 -10.68
C LEU A 158 11.28 -9.09 -10.46
N GLU A 159 10.26 -9.18 -11.29
CA GLU A 159 9.02 -8.42 -11.13
C GLU A 159 8.20 -8.89 -9.92
N ARG A 160 8.14 -10.21 -9.70
CA ARG A 160 7.50 -10.77 -8.51
C ARG A 160 8.23 -10.31 -7.24
N ARG A 161 9.57 -10.34 -7.23
CA ARG A 161 10.39 -9.82 -6.12
C ARG A 161 10.21 -8.32 -5.91
N ARG A 162 10.14 -7.52 -6.97
CA ARG A 162 9.89 -6.06 -6.89
C ARG A 162 8.51 -5.74 -6.35
N LYS A 163 7.49 -6.54 -6.66
CA LYS A 163 6.15 -6.43 -6.05
C LYS A 163 6.19 -6.80 -4.56
N ALA A 164 6.88 -7.88 -4.20
CA ALA A 164 7.04 -8.30 -2.81
C ALA A 164 7.85 -7.29 -1.97
N SER A 165 8.83 -6.59 -2.56
CA SER A 165 9.60 -5.55 -1.85
C SER A 165 8.77 -4.31 -1.50
N HIS A 166 7.66 -4.07 -2.20
CA HIS A 166 6.67 -3.03 -1.86
C HIS A 166 5.67 -3.50 -0.80
N ALA A 167 5.71 -4.77 -0.39
CA ALA A 167 4.85 -5.37 0.63
C ALA A 167 5.62 -5.65 1.94
N LYS A 168 6.60 -4.81 2.29
CA LYS A 168 7.15 -4.84 3.66
C LYS A 168 6.03 -4.41 4.61
N PRO A 169 5.72 -5.20 5.66
CA PRO A 169 4.67 -4.83 6.60
C PRO A 169 5.03 -3.49 7.23
N SER A 170 4.03 -2.62 7.32
CA SER A 170 4.11 -1.33 7.99
C SER A 170 4.46 -1.51 9.47
N LEU A 171 4.96 -0.45 10.10
CA LEU A 171 5.26 -0.48 11.54
C LEU A 171 4.04 -0.85 12.38
N VAL A 172 2.85 -0.42 11.94
CA VAL A 172 1.55 -0.73 12.56
C VAL A 172 1.27 -2.23 12.47
N GLU A 173 1.41 -2.84 11.30
CA GLU A 173 1.19 -4.28 11.09
C GLU A 173 2.17 -5.16 11.89
N ILE A 174 3.38 -4.66 12.14
CA ILE A 174 4.39 -5.36 12.96
C ILE A 174 4.09 -5.20 14.46
N LEU A 175 3.75 -4.00 14.92
CA LEU A 175 3.60 -3.69 16.34
C LEU A 175 2.25 -4.08 16.92
N ALA A 176 1.15 -3.97 16.17
CA ALA A 176 -0.20 -4.26 16.67
C ALA A 176 -0.32 -5.63 17.39
N PRO A 177 0.08 -6.77 16.80
CA PRO A 177 0.00 -8.06 17.48
C PRO A 177 0.98 -8.21 18.65
N ARG A 178 2.07 -7.43 18.67
CA ARG A 178 3.06 -7.45 19.76
C ARG A 178 2.63 -6.61 20.95
N LEU A 179 1.86 -5.54 20.73
CA LEU A 179 1.35 -4.66 21.77
C LEU A 179 0.14 -5.25 22.49
N ALA A 180 -0.72 -6.00 21.77
CA ALA A 180 -1.96 -6.56 22.32
C ALA A 180 -1.79 -7.35 23.64
N PRO A 181 -0.84 -8.30 23.77
CA PRO A 181 -0.69 -9.08 25.01
C PRO A 181 0.04 -8.36 26.14
N LEU A 182 0.53 -7.13 25.92
CA LEU A 182 1.34 -6.39 26.89
C LEU A 182 0.47 -5.45 27.73
N ASP A 183 0.92 -5.14 28.94
CA ASP A 183 0.36 -4.06 29.77
C ASP A 183 0.82 -2.66 29.29
N LEU A 184 0.30 -1.61 29.90
CA LEU A 184 0.67 -0.22 29.61
C LEU A 184 2.19 0.01 29.60
N ASP A 185 2.90 -0.43 30.63
CA ASP A 185 4.32 -0.17 30.81
C ASP A 185 5.14 -0.81 29.69
N HIS A 186 4.86 -2.08 29.40
CA HIS A 186 5.52 -2.84 28.35
C HIS A 186 5.14 -2.33 26.94
N ARG A 187 3.90 -1.87 26.74
CA ARG A 187 3.48 -1.23 25.48
C ARG A 187 4.29 0.03 25.18
N LEU A 188 4.41 0.93 26.16
CA LEU A 188 5.15 2.18 25.99
C LEU A 188 6.65 1.94 25.79
N ARG A 189 7.23 0.99 26.54
CA ARG A 189 8.63 0.59 26.39
C ARG A 189 8.91 0.03 24.99
N LEU A 190 8.09 -0.92 24.54
CA LEU A 190 8.23 -1.50 23.20
C LEU A 190 8.07 -0.44 22.10
N ALA A 191 7.10 0.46 22.24
CA ALA A 191 6.89 1.55 21.30
C ALA A 191 8.12 2.47 21.23
N ARG A 192 8.71 2.84 22.39
CA ARG A 192 9.92 3.65 22.43
C ARG A 192 11.12 2.95 21.80
N GLU A 193 11.30 1.65 22.03
CA GLU A 193 12.42 0.87 21.47
C GLU A 193 12.32 0.72 19.94
N VAL A 194 11.12 0.53 19.41
CA VAL A 194 10.91 0.18 18.00
C VAL A 194 10.64 1.39 17.11
N ILE A 195 9.94 2.40 17.61
CA ILE A 195 9.59 3.58 16.82
C ILE A 195 10.80 4.54 16.83
N PRO A 196 11.43 4.81 15.67
CA PRO A 196 12.55 5.73 15.60
C PRO A 196 12.07 7.18 15.71
N GLY A 197 12.93 8.07 16.20
CA GLY A 197 12.67 9.51 16.23
C GLY A 197 11.86 9.98 17.44
N ARG A 198 11.32 11.20 17.32
CA ARG A 198 10.64 11.92 18.40
C ARG A 198 9.23 11.37 18.61
N ILE A 199 8.94 10.91 19.82
CA ILE A 199 7.60 10.46 20.22
C ILE A 199 7.02 11.50 21.17
N VAL A 200 5.79 11.90 20.92
CA VAL A 200 5.08 12.91 21.72
C VAL A 200 3.86 12.27 22.37
N PHE A 201 3.72 12.40 23.69
CA PHE A 201 2.51 12.10 24.42
C PHE A 201 1.80 13.41 24.78
N THR A 202 0.54 13.56 24.37
CA THR A 202 -0.26 14.74 24.70
C THR A 202 -1.18 14.43 25.87
N THR A 203 -1.02 15.16 26.98
CA THR A 203 -1.87 15.04 28.17
C THR A 203 -2.85 16.21 28.27
N SER A 204 -4.11 15.88 28.54
CA SER A 204 -5.16 16.80 28.97
C SER A 204 -5.38 16.78 30.48
N PHE A 205 -4.54 16.03 31.21
CA PHE A 205 -4.66 15.76 32.64
C PHE A 205 -5.97 15.05 33.04
N GLY A 206 -6.59 14.31 32.10
CA GLY A 206 -7.61 13.31 32.44
C GLY A 206 -6.99 12.14 33.20
N ILE A 207 -7.84 11.33 33.85
CA ILE A 207 -7.37 10.19 34.65
C ILE A 207 -6.57 9.17 33.81
N GLU A 208 -6.99 8.93 32.57
CA GLU A 208 -6.26 8.08 31.62
C GLU A 208 -4.87 8.67 31.31
N ASP A 209 -4.82 9.97 31.04
CA ASP A 209 -3.57 10.65 30.72
C ASP A 209 -2.62 10.68 31.92
N GLN A 210 -3.14 10.77 33.16
CA GLN A 210 -2.33 10.70 34.37
C GLN A 210 -1.67 9.33 34.55
N LEU A 211 -2.39 8.25 34.23
CA LEU A 211 -1.82 6.90 34.27
C LEU A 211 -0.72 6.71 33.20
N VAL A 212 -0.94 7.22 31.99
CA VAL A 212 0.10 7.23 30.93
C VAL A 212 1.30 8.08 31.35
N THR A 213 1.07 9.27 31.91
CA THR A 213 2.14 10.14 32.45
C THR A 213 2.93 9.41 33.54
N HIS A 214 2.25 8.75 34.48
CA HIS A 214 2.89 7.95 35.52
C HIS A 214 3.86 6.95 34.89
N SER A 215 3.36 6.12 33.98
CA SER A 215 4.14 5.07 33.31
C SER A 215 5.35 5.62 32.54
N ILE A 216 5.18 6.71 31.77
CA ILE A 216 6.28 7.34 31.04
C ILE A 216 7.37 7.85 32.00
N PHE A 217 6.97 8.56 33.05
CA PHE A 217 7.90 9.24 33.95
C PHE A 217 8.62 8.27 34.91
N THR A 218 7.94 7.27 35.46
CA THR A 218 8.57 6.29 36.36
C THR A 218 9.55 5.37 35.63
N GLN A 219 9.25 5.02 34.37
CA GLN A 219 10.15 4.26 33.52
C GLN A 219 11.28 5.11 32.91
N GLY A 220 11.21 6.43 33.01
CA GLY A 220 12.18 7.35 32.44
C GLY A 220 12.24 7.33 30.91
N LEU A 221 11.14 6.98 30.23
CA LEU A 221 11.11 6.85 28.77
C LEU A 221 11.36 8.20 28.09
N GLU A 222 12.11 8.17 26.98
CA GLU A 222 12.33 9.33 26.10
C GLU A 222 11.10 9.58 25.21
N ILE A 223 10.00 10.00 25.85
CA ILE A 223 8.74 10.42 25.24
C ILE A 223 8.42 11.82 25.77
N ASP A 224 8.22 12.77 24.85
CA ASP A 224 7.91 14.15 25.21
C ASP A 224 6.48 14.22 25.77
N VAL A 225 6.34 14.50 27.07
CA VAL A 225 5.03 14.74 27.69
C VAL A 225 4.68 16.22 27.54
N VAL A 226 3.66 16.50 26.76
CA VAL A 226 3.25 17.87 26.41
C VAL A 226 1.77 18.10 26.67
N THR A 227 1.39 19.35 26.87
CA THR A 227 -0.01 19.75 27.05
C THR A 227 -0.37 20.98 26.21
N ILE A 228 -1.66 21.27 26.11
CA ILE A 228 -2.16 22.46 25.44
C ILE A 228 -2.91 23.30 26.47
N ASP A 229 -2.32 24.42 26.85
CA ASP A 229 -3.02 25.39 27.67
C ASP A 229 -3.89 26.27 26.78
N THR A 230 -5.19 25.98 26.85
CA THR A 230 -6.21 26.72 26.12
C THR A 230 -6.46 28.11 26.70
N GLY A 231 -5.90 28.47 27.86
CA GLY A 231 -6.21 29.66 28.63
C GLY A 231 -7.62 29.65 29.23
N ARG A 232 -8.31 28.50 29.18
CA ARG A 232 -9.71 28.30 29.61
C ARG A 232 -9.89 26.96 30.34
N LEU A 233 -8.82 26.40 30.87
CA LEU A 233 -8.86 25.18 31.69
C LEU A 233 -9.47 25.48 33.07
N PHE A 234 -9.86 24.43 33.80
CA PHE A 234 -10.22 24.58 35.21
C PHE A 234 -8.97 24.89 36.04
N GLU A 235 -9.15 25.62 37.14
CA GLU A 235 -8.07 25.85 38.10
C GLU A 235 -7.59 24.53 38.71
N GLU A 236 -8.49 23.58 38.96
CA GLU A 236 -8.14 22.22 39.42
C GLU A 236 -7.28 21.46 38.40
N THR A 237 -7.43 21.71 37.10
CA THR A 237 -6.55 21.14 36.06
C THR A 237 -5.15 21.74 36.13
N ILE A 238 -5.03 23.05 36.38
CA ILE A 238 -3.73 23.72 36.55
C ILE A 238 -3.05 23.26 37.85
N ALA A 239 -3.80 23.15 38.94
CA ALA A 239 -3.29 22.62 40.21
C ALA A 239 -2.83 21.17 40.08
N LEU A 240 -3.58 20.33 39.33
CA LEU A 240 -3.16 18.97 39.03
C LEU A 240 -1.84 18.96 38.23
N TRP A 241 -1.71 19.82 37.20
CA TRP A 241 -0.48 19.92 36.44
C TRP A 241 0.73 20.21 37.37
N GLU A 242 0.63 21.20 38.25
CA GLU A 242 1.69 21.49 39.23
C GLU A 242 2.00 20.27 40.12
N LYS A 243 0.97 19.61 40.67
CA LYS A 243 1.12 18.40 41.49
C LYS A 243 1.80 17.26 40.73
N THR A 244 1.45 17.06 39.45
CA THR A 244 2.08 16.04 38.60
C THR A 244 3.56 16.34 38.40
N GLU A 245 3.94 17.58 38.05
CA GLU A 245 5.36 17.94 37.89
C GLU A 245 6.16 17.76 39.19
N ALA A 246 5.58 18.17 40.32
CA ALA A 246 6.19 18.02 41.64
C ALA A 246 6.38 16.54 42.01
N ARG A 247 5.38 15.68 41.74
CA ARG A 247 5.40 14.25 42.06
C ARG A 247 6.51 13.49 41.31
N TYR A 248 6.78 13.87 40.06
CA TYR A 248 7.72 13.16 39.20
C TYR A 248 9.04 13.90 38.98
N ALA A 249 9.19 15.11 39.51
CA ALA A 249 10.33 15.99 39.29
C ALA A 249 10.66 16.17 37.79
N ARG A 250 9.61 16.29 36.97
CA ARG A 250 9.70 16.44 35.50
C ARG A 250 8.78 17.55 35.04
N ARG A 251 9.23 18.29 34.03
CA ARG A 251 8.45 19.36 33.39
C ARG A 251 7.60 18.81 32.26
N ILE A 252 6.39 19.34 32.12
CA ILE A 252 5.47 19.10 31.02
C ILE A 252 5.42 20.38 30.19
N HIS A 253 5.80 20.27 28.91
CA HIS A 253 5.85 21.45 28.04
C HIS A 253 4.46 21.79 27.50
N ALA A 254 4.06 23.05 27.59
CA ALA A 254 2.78 23.52 27.09
C ALA A 254 2.89 24.31 25.78
N ALA A 255 1.90 24.15 24.90
CA ALA A 255 1.63 25.09 23.83
C ALA A 255 0.41 25.96 24.14
N TYR A 256 0.49 27.22 23.72
CA TYR A 256 -0.53 28.25 23.94
C TYR A 256 -1.13 28.73 22.61
N SER A 257 -2.32 29.33 22.63
CA SER A 257 -2.86 29.99 21.44
C SER A 257 -1.98 31.14 20.94
N GLN A 258 -1.94 31.32 19.63
CA GLN A 258 -1.37 32.54 19.05
C GLN A 258 -2.24 33.75 19.40
N ALA A 259 -1.61 34.87 19.76
CA ALA A 259 -2.31 36.04 20.26
C ALA A 259 -3.25 36.68 19.22
N LEU A 260 -2.79 36.87 17.99
CA LEU A 260 -3.57 37.57 16.96
C LEU A 260 -4.83 36.80 16.53
N PRO A 261 -4.77 35.51 16.12
CA PRO A 261 -5.98 34.77 15.76
C PRO A 261 -6.97 34.67 16.92
N LEU A 262 -6.46 34.58 18.15
CA LEU A 262 -7.31 34.57 19.33
C LEU A 262 -8.01 35.92 19.56
N ALA A 263 -7.27 37.03 19.43
CA ALA A 263 -7.82 38.37 19.58
C ALA A 263 -8.91 38.63 18.53
N ASP A 264 -8.67 38.25 17.27
CA ASP A 264 -9.63 38.40 16.18
C ASP A 264 -10.93 37.62 16.46
N TYR A 265 -10.81 36.34 16.84
CA TYR A 265 -11.98 35.52 17.21
C TYR A 265 -12.79 36.12 18.36
N VAL A 266 -12.11 36.63 19.40
CA VAL A 266 -12.79 37.24 20.56
C VAL A 266 -13.44 38.57 20.20
N ALA A 267 -12.82 39.37 19.34
CA ALA A 267 -13.39 40.63 18.85
C ALA A 267 -14.67 40.39 18.03
N GLU A 268 -14.68 39.36 17.18
CA GLU A 268 -15.80 39.05 16.29
C GLU A 268 -16.95 38.31 17.01
N HIS A 269 -16.63 37.30 17.82
CA HIS A 269 -17.64 36.39 18.38
C HIS A 269 -17.86 36.55 19.89
N GLY A 270 -17.02 37.35 20.55
CA GLY A 270 -17.00 37.53 22.00
C GLY A 270 -16.26 36.41 22.74
N VAL A 271 -15.96 36.64 24.03
CA VAL A 271 -15.19 35.70 24.88
C VAL A 271 -15.81 34.30 24.99
N ASN A 272 -17.13 34.20 24.78
CA ASN A 272 -17.90 32.96 24.82
C ASN A 272 -18.69 32.72 23.51
N GLY A 273 -18.16 33.18 22.38
CA GLY A 273 -18.79 33.04 21.06
C GLY A 273 -19.12 31.59 20.67
N PHE A 274 -18.42 30.62 21.25
CA PHE A 274 -18.61 29.18 21.05
C PHE A 274 -19.97 28.63 21.52
N TYR A 275 -20.75 29.34 22.34
CA TYR A 275 -22.13 28.93 22.65
C TYR A 275 -23.12 29.25 21.53
N ARG A 276 -22.76 30.14 20.59
CA ARG A 276 -23.69 30.66 19.59
C ARG A 276 -23.92 29.70 18.41
N SER A 277 -22.92 28.88 18.08
CA SER A 277 -23.01 27.89 17.01
C SER A 277 -21.90 26.83 17.12
N VAL A 278 -22.16 25.66 16.52
CA VAL A 278 -21.17 24.58 16.38
C VAL A 278 -19.93 25.05 15.61
N GLU A 279 -20.12 25.91 14.60
CA GLU A 279 -19.05 26.50 13.82
C GLU A 279 -18.14 27.39 14.67
N ASN A 280 -18.74 28.27 15.49
CA ASN A 280 -17.98 29.11 16.41
C ASN A 280 -17.23 28.28 17.46
N ARG A 281 -17.82 27.18 17.94
CA ARG A 281 -17.12 26.23 18.82
C ARG A 281 -15.93 25.60 18.10
N LYS A 282 -16.11 25.11 16.87
CA LYS A 282 -15.03 24.51 16.07
C LYS A 282 -13.91 25.52 15.83
N ALA A 283 -14.22 26.77 15.49
CA ALA A 283 -13.24 27.84 15.35
C ALA A 283 -12.46 28.11 16.64
N CYS A 284 -13.16 28.21 17.79
CA CYS A 284 -12.51 28.32 19.11
C CYS A 284 -11.57 27.14 19.39
N CYS A 285 -12.03 25.90 19.17
CA CYS A 285 -11.21 24.70 19.33
C CYS A 285 -10.05 24.64 18.33
N HIS A 286 -10.20 25.16 17.12
CA HIS A 286 -9.13 25.21 16.15
C HIS A 286 -7.99 26.10 16.67
N ILE A 287 -8.31 27.34 17.06
CA ILE A 287 -7.36 28.34 17.55
C ILE A 287 -6.73 27.93 18.90
N ARG A 288 -7.53 27.33 19.79
CA ARG A 288 -7.09 26.98 21.15
C ARG A 288 -6.51 25.59 21.28
N LYS A 289 -6.79 24.66 20.37
CA LYS A 289 -6.41 23.25 20.50
C LYS A 289 -5.76 22.66 19.25
N VAL A 290 -6.41 22.73 18.10
CA VAL A 290 -5.95 22.00 16.90
C VAL A 290 -4.67 22.60 16.33
N GLU A 291 -4.60 23.93 16.22
CA GLU A 291 -3.40 24.61 15.74
C GLU A 291 -2.23 24.45 16.73
N PRO A 292 -2.38 24.67 18.06
CA PRO A 292 -1.32 24.39 19.02
C PRO A 292 -0.86 22.92 19.04
N LEU A 293 -1.78 21.96 18.92
CA LEU A 293 -1.43 20.53 18.80
C LEU A 293 -0.52 20.29 17.60
N SER A 294 -0.86 20.87 16.45
CA SER A 294 -0.10 20.67 15.21
C SER A 294 1.35 21.17 15.35
N ARG A 295 1.58 22.25 16.12
CA ARG A 295 2.94 22.72 16.44
C ARG A 295 3.66 21.79 17.42
N LEU A 296 2.99 21.26 18.43
CA LEU A 296 3.60 20.31 19.38
C LEU A 296 4.06 19.03 18.69
N LEU A 297 3.26 18.54 17.75
CA LEU A 297 3.54 17.32 16.98
C LEU A 297 4.51 17.53 15.81
N ALA A 298 4.92 18.77 15.52
CA ALA A 298 5.85 19.04 14.43
C ALA A 298 7.17 18.26 14.61
N GLY A 299 7.57 17.52 13.58
CA GLY A 299 8.77 16.68 13.59
C GLY A 299 8.68 15.40 14.44
N ALA A 300 7.51 15.08 15.02
CA ALA A 300 7.28 13.80 15.65
C ALA A 300 7.18 12.67 14.62
N THR A 301 7.45 11.44 15.04
CA THR A 301 7.21 10.22 14.27
C THR A 301 6.05 9.41 14.84
N ALA A 302 5.78 9.54 16.14
CA ALA A 302 4.62 8.97 16.78
C ALA A 302 3.95 9.90 17.79
N TRP A 303 2.65 9.68 17.97
CA TRP A 303 1.78 10.40 18.87
C TRP A 303 1.07 9.42 19.81
N VAL A 304 1.34 9.53 21.10
CA VAL A 304 0.67 8.76 22.15
C VAL A 304 -0.52 9.56 22.69
N THR A 305 -1.65 8.90 22.95
CA THR A 305 -2.86 9.50 23.54
C THR A 305 -3.44 8.64 24.65
N GLY A 306 -4.16 9.22 25.62
CA GLY A 306 -4.93 8.48 26.63
C GLY A 306 -6.34 8.06 26.17
N LEU A 307 -6.52 7.77 24.87
CA LEU A 307 -7.82 7.31 24.36
C LEU A 307 -8.12 5.88 24.77
N ARG A 308 -9.39 5.64 25.13
CA ARG A 308 -9.95 4.35 25.53
C ARG A 308 -11.20 4.04 24.67
N ALA A 309 -11.43 2.77 24.33
CA ALA A 309 -12.49 2.39 23.39
C ALA A 309 -13.92 2.60 23.93
N ASP A 310 -14.15 2.43 25.23
CA ASP A 310 -15.47 2.54 25.89
C ASP A 310 -15.82 3.97 26.35
N GLN A 311 -14.99 4.99 26.04
CA GLN A 311 -15.27 6.39 26.39
C GLN A 311 -16.49 6.98 25.65
N SER A 312 -16.89 6.41 24.51
CA SER A 312 -18.09 6.80 23.74
C SER A 312 -18.40 5.82 22.63
N GLN A 313 -19.65 5.78 22.14
CA GLN A 313 -20.04 5.03 20.94
C GLN A 313 -19.19 5.37 19.70
N ALA A 314 -18.65 6.59 19.60
CA ALA A 314 -17.76 7.02 18.52
C ALA A 314 -16.36 6.38 18.56
N ARG A 315 -16.02 5.67 19.63
CA ARG A 315 -14.69 5.10 19.93
C ARG A 315 -14.70 3.58 19.99
N GLU A 316 -15.83 2.94 19.70
CA GLU A 316 -15.91 1.50 19.45
C GLU A 316 -15.01 1.17 18.23
N GLY A 317 -13.80 0.66 18.50
CA GLY A 317 -12.82 0.32 17.47
C GLY A 317 -11.53 1.14 17.47
N VAL A 318 -11.26 1.95 18.50
CA VAL A 318 -9.91 2.56 18.66
C VAL A 318 -8.87 1.44 18.75
N ALA A 319 -7.95 1.40 17.78
CA ALA A 319 -6.86 0.44 17.77
C ALA A 319 -5.76 0.85 18.76
N LEU A 320 -5.05 -0.12 19.33
CA LEU A 320 -3.86 0.14 20.15
C LEU A 320 -2.80 0.94 19.40
N ILE A 321 -2.69 0.72 18.09
CA ILE A 321 -1.78 1.44 17.20
C ILE A 321 -2.40 1.58 15.82
N GLU A 322 -2.29 2.77 15.23
CA GLU A 322 -2.82 3.11 13.92
C GLU A 322 -1.93 4.13 13.20
N LEU A 323 -2.13 4.31 11.89
CA LEU A 323 -1.50 5.40 11.16
C LEU A 323 -2.46 6.59 11.10
N ASP A 324 -2.09 7.71 11.70
CA ASP A 324 -2.76 8.99 11.50
C ASP A 324 -2.35 9.52 10.11
N ALA A 325 -3.22 9.33 9.12
CA ALA A 325 -2.95 9.72 7.74
C ALA A 325 -2.86 11.25 7.57
N GLU A 326 -3.61 12.02 8.36
CA GLU A 326 -3.63 13.48 8.30
C GLU A 326 -2.29 14.05 8.78
N ARG A 327 -1.82 13.56 9.93
CA ARG A 327 -0.57 14.03 10.55
C ARG A 327 0.66 13.28 10.07
N ARG A 328 0.45 12.15 9.37
CA ARG A 328 1.48 11.21 8.92
C ARG A 328 2.31 10.68 10.09
N LEU A 329 1.64 10.37 11.20
CA LEU A 329 2.24 9.89 12.45
C LEU A 329 1.75 8.49 12.76
N VAL A 330 2.57 7.70 13.44
CA VAL A 330 2.09 6.49 14.12
C VAL A 330 1.37 6.93 15.38
N LYS A 331 0.08 6.66 15.49
CA LYS A 331 -0.72 6.99 16.66
C LYS A 331 -0.84 5.76 17.56
N LEU A 332 -0.51 5.93 18.83
CA LEU A 332 -0.50 4.88 19.85
C LEU A 332 -1.54 5.23 20.93
N ASN A 333 -2.46 4.32 21.18
CA ASN A 333 -3.50 4.43 22.19
C ASN A 333 -3.29 3.28 23.20
N PRO A 334 -2.30 3.39 24.11
CA PRO A 334 -1.85 2.26 24.93
C PRO A 334 -2.90 1.80 25.96
N LEU A 335 -3.96 2.57 26.15
CA LEU A 335 -5.10 2.28 27.03
C LEU A 335 -6.36 1.90 26.26
N ALA A 336 -6.28 1.60 24.95
CA ALA A 336 -7.46 1.39 24.11
C ALA A 336 -8.41 0.31 24.65
N ASP A 337 -7.87 -0.73 25.29
CA ASP A 337 -8.56 -1.90 25.85
C ASP A 337 -8.70 -1.88 27.38
N TYR A 338 -8.29 -0.81 28.05
CA TYR A 338 -8.50 -0.65 29.49
C TYR A 338 -9.97 -0.28 29.75
N THR A 339 -10.50 -0.60 30.93
CA THR A 339 -11.78 -0.03 31.41
C THR A 339 -11.51 1.16 32.33
N ARG A 340 -12.52 2.00 32.58
CA ARG A 340 -12.38 3.12 33.54
C ARG A 340 -12.00 2.61 34.92
N GLU A 341 -12.65 1.55 35.37
CA GLU A 341 -12.47 0.97 36.71
C GLU A 341 -11.04 0.46 36.88
N ALA A 342 -10.48 -0.18 35.85
CA ALA A 342 -9.10 -0.61 35.86
C ALA A 342 -8.12 0.58 35.96
N ILE A 343 -8.42 1.68 35.27
CA ILE A 343 -7.61 2.90 35.34
C ILE A 343 -7.70 3.55 36.71
N VAL A 344 -8.90 3.68 37.29
CA VAL A 344 -9.09 4.20 38.65
C VAL A 344 -8.30 3.35 39.65
N ALA A 345 -8.49 2.04 39.63
CA ALA A 345 -7.78 1.12 40.52
C ALA A 345 -6.26 1.24 40.40
N ALA A 346 -5.72 1.33 39.18
CA ALA A 346 -4.30 1.53 38.96
C ALA A 346 -3.81 2.89 39.46
N THR A 347 -4.59 3.97 39.26
CA THR A 347 -4.21 5.29 39.77
C THR A 347 -4.19 5.34 41.31
N GLU A 348 -5.10 4.62 41.96
CA GLU A 348 -5.11 4.47 43.42
C GLU A 348 -3.91 3.65 43.91
N GLU A 349 -3.69 2.47 43.30
CA GLU A 349 -2.58 1.56 43.62
C GLU A 349 -1.23 2.28 43.57
N PHE A 350 -0.99 3.05 42.52
CA PHE A 350 0.28 3.77 42.34
C PHE A 350 0.29 5.18 42.92
N SER A 351 -0.79 5.59 43.63
CA SER A 351 -0.96 6.93 44.19
C SER A 351 -0.65 8.03 43.17
N VAL A 352 -1.20 7.88 41.96
CA VAL A 352 -1.09 8.83 40.86
C VAL A 352 -1.94 10.06 41.19
N PRO A 353 -1.41 11.30 41.06
CA PRO A 353 -2.22 12.49 41.20
C PRO A 353 -3.37 12.48 40.18
N VAL A 354 -4.60 12.69 40.65
CA VAL A 354 -5.80 12.76 39.80
C VAL A 354 -6.56 14.06 40.04
N ASN A 355 -7.44 14.43 39.11
CA ASN A 355 -8.16 15.70 39.20
C ASN A 355 -9.28 15.62 40.23
N GLU A 356 -9.29 16.53 41.20
CA GLU A 356 -10.30 16.61 42.27
C GLU A 356 -11.73 16.79 41.73
N LEU A 357 -11.89 17.30 40.50
CA LEU A 357 -13.20 17.39 39.85
C LEU A 357 -13.86 16.03 39.62
N HIS A 358 -13.10 14.93 39.58
CA HIS A 358 -13.69 13.59 39.47
C HIS A 358 -14.62 13.27 40.66
N GLU A 359 -14.26 13.70 41.87
CA GLU A 359 -15.09 13.56 43.08
C GLU A 359 -16.36 14.43 43.02
N LYS A 360 -16.35 15.48 42.20
CA LYS A 360 -17.47 16.40 41.96
C LYS A 360 -18.35 15.97 40.77
N GLY A 361 -18.20 14.73 40.28
CA GLY A 361 -19.02 14.18 39.19
C GLY A 361 -18.57 14.56 37.77
N PHE A 362 -17.34 15.08 37.60
CA PHE A 362 -16.78 15.35 36.28
C PHE A 362 -16.02 14.14 35.75
N LEU A 363 -16.67 13.31 34.93
CA LEU A 363 -15.99 12.13 34.38
C LEU A 363 -15.07 12.44 33.19
N SER A 364 -15.46 13.38 32.32
CA SER A 364 -14.64 13.87 31.19
C SER A 364 -14.34 15.36 31.37
N ILE A 365 -13.07 15.70 31.62
CA ILE A 365 -12.64 17.07 31.91
C ILE A 365 -12.10 17.75 30.64
N GLY A 366 -12.34 19.05 30.51
CA GLY A 366 -11.95 19.84 29.35
C GLY A 366 -11.74 21.30 29.72
N CYS A 367 -12.10 22.21 28.80
CA CYS A 367 -12.12 23.65 29.14
C CYS A 367 -13.31 23.92 30.07
N ALA A 368 -13.09 24.72 31.11
CA ALA A 368 -14.10 25.10 32.10
C ALA A 368 -15.47 25.51 31.52
N PRO A 369 -15.56 26.41 30.52
CA PRO A 369 -16.87 26.79 29.98
C PRO A 369 -17.56 25.68 29.17
N CYS A 370 -16.82 24.67 28.73
CA CYS A 370 -17.30 23.64 27.80
C CYS A 370 -17.53 22.27 28.46
N THR A 371 -17.47 22.22 29.78
CA THR A 371 -17.53 20.98 30.56
C THR A 371 -18.41 21.20 31.79
N ARG A 372 -19.31 20.25 32.06
CA ARG A 372 -20.12 20.18 33.30
C ARG A 372 -20.00 18.80 33.96
N ALA A 373 -20.37 18.73 35.24
CA ALA A 373 -20.61 17.47 35.92
C ALA A 373 -21.77 16.71 35.27
N LEU A 374 -21.73 15.38 35.39
CA LEU A 374 -22.76 14.49 34.88
C LEU A 374 -23.88 14.29 35.91
N GLU A 375 -25.08 14.06 35.41
CA GLU A 375 -26.19 13.53 36.18
C GLU A 375 -26.13 11.99 36.22
N PRO A 376 -26.72 11.34 37.25
CA PRO A 376 -26.78 9.89 37.32
C PRO A 376 -27.39 9.26 36.06
N GLY A 377 -26.65 8.34 35.43
CA GLY A 377 -27.08 7.64 34.22
C GLY A 377 -26.70 8.32 32.90
N GLU A 378 -26.11 9.52 32.92
CA GLU A 378 -25.55 10.13 31.71
C GLU A 378 -24.27 9.43 31.25
N SER A 379 -24.04 9.42 29.94
CA SER A 379 -22.78 8.91 29.37
C SER A 379 -21.58 9.76 29.78
N GLU A 380 -20.38 9.16 29.82
CA GLU A 380 -19.14 9.80 30.28
C GLU A 380 -18.84 11.16 29.61
N ARG A 381 -19.27 11.32 28.34
CA ARG A 381 -19.05 12.54 27.55
C ARG A 381 -20.24 13.49 27.48
N ALA A 382 -21.39 13.18 28.08
CA ALA A 382 -22.58 14.03 28.03
C ALA A 382 -22.33 15.44 28.60
N GLY A 383 -21.39 15.57 29.54
CA GLY A 383 -20.96 16.83 30.13
C GLY A 383 -20.13 17.72 29.19
N ARG A 384 -19.75 17.22 28.00
CA ARG A 384 -18.93 17.94 27.01
C ARG A 384 -19.83 18.58 25.96
N TRP A 385 -19.70 19.90 25.77
CA TRP A 385 -20.55 20.66 24.82
C TRP A 385 -22.03 20.32 25.01
N TRP A 386 -22.46 20.31 26.27
CA TRP A 386 -23.77 19.84 26.70
C TRP A 386 -24.96 20.61 26.09
N TRP A 387 -24.71 21.77 25.50
CA TRP A 387 -25.70 22.60 24.79
C TRP A 387 -25.87 22.23 23.31
N GLU A 388 -25.04 21.34 22.75
CA GLU A 388 -25.16 20.84 21.38
C GLU A 388 -25.92 19.50 21.35
N GLU A 389 -26.57 19.19 20.22
CA GLU A 389 -27.26 17.90 20.01
C GLU A 389 -26.26 16.72 19.83
N ASP A 390 -26.66 15.52 20.26
CA ASP A 390 -25.76 14.39 20.56
C ASP A 390 -24.96 13.79 19.39
N GLU A 391 -25.40 13.92 18.14
CA GLU A 391 -24.77 13.20 17.01
C GLU A 391 -23.36 13.68 16.62
N LYS A 392 -22.83 14.78 17.22
CA LYS A 392 -21.56 15.43 16.79
C LYS A 392 -20.62 15.86 17.92
N LYS A 393 -20.69 15.24 19.10
CA LYS A 393 -19.92 15.64 20.31
C LYS A 393 -18.48 15.11 20.37
N GLU A 394 -17.70 15.31 19.31
CA GLU A 394 -16.26 15.00 19.30
C GLU A 394 -15.35 16.23 19.20
N CYS A 395 -14.17 16.10 19.81
CA CYS A 395 -13.15 17.13 19.75
C CYS A 395 -12.44 17.07 18.41
N GLY A 396 -12.14 18.24 17.81
CA GLY A 396 -11.35 18.36 16.59
C GLY A 396 -9.93 17.75 16.68
N LEU A 397 -9.52 17.23 17.83
CA LEU A 397 -8.20 16.63 18.05
C LEU A 397 -8.11 15.18 17.54
N HIS A 398 -9.22 14.42 17.52
CA HIS A 398 -9.20 12.98 17.22
C HIS A 398 -10.18 12.56 16.12
N VAL A 399 -10.64 13.51 15.30
CA VAL A 399 -11.57 13.24 14.19
C VAL A 399 -10.81 13.03 12.89
N GLY A 400 -11.22 12.02 12.10
CA GLY A 400 -10.73 11.79 10.75
C GLY A 400 -11.30 12.77 9.71
N PRO A 401 -10.85 12.69 8.44
CA PRO A 401 -11.04 13.70 7.40
C PRO A 401 -12.49 14.01 6.98
N ASP A 402 -13.44 13.11 7.26
CA ASP A 402 -14.83 13.23 6.82
C ASP A 402 -15.78 13.73 7.93
N GLY A 403 -15.28 13.91 9.16
CA GLY A 403 -16.11 14.26 10.32
C GLY A 403 -17.27 13.27 10.54
N ARG A 404 -17.15 12.04 10.02
CA ARG A 404 -18.18 11.00 10.08
C ARG A 404 -17.65 9.77 10.82
N LEU A 405 -18.58 9.12 11.52
CA LEU A 405 -18.35 7.88 12.23
C LEU A 405 -18.49 6.72 11.25
N THR A 406 -17.42 5.99 10.98
CA THR A 406 -17.53 4.66 10.38
C THR A 406 -18.02 3.70 11.44
N ARG A 407 -19.30 3.32 11.38
CA ARG A 407 -19.84 2.21 12.17
C ARG A 407 -18.99 0.95 11.93
N GLY A 408 -18.51 0.33 13.00
CA GLY A 408 -18.10 -1.06 12.94
C GLY A 408 -19.29 -1.95 12.56
N PRO A 409 -19.07 -3.12 11.95
CA PRO A 409 -20.16 -4.07 11.70
C PRO A 409 -20.86 -4.41 13.03
N ALA A 410 -22.19 -4.43 13.00
CA ALA A 410 -22.98 -4.85 14.15
C ALA A 410 -22.55 -6.27 14.56
N PRO A 411 -22.38 -6.57 15.86
CA PRO A 411 -22.15 -7.93 16.30
C PRO A 411 -23.35 -8.79 15.91
N GLU A 412 -23.08 -9.90 15.20
CA GLU A 412 -24.09 -10.91 14.92
C GLU A 412 -24.52 -11.57 16.22
N GLY A 413 -25.74 -11.26 16.64
CA GLY A 413 -26.58 -12.15 17.44
C GLY A 413 -26.32 -12.20 18.94
N SER A 414 -27.34 -11.79 19.71
CA SER A 414 -27.72 -12.49 20.93
C SER A 414 -29.24 -12.38 21.03
N GLN A 415 -29.91 -13.54 20.88
CA GLN A 415 -31.32 -13.72 21.21
C GLN A 415 -31.55 -13.56 22.70
#